data_AF-A0A191HWA4-F1
#
_entry.id   AF-A0A191HWA4-F1
#
_cell.length_a   1.000
_cell.length_b   1.000
_cell.length_c   1.000
_cell.angle_alpha   90.00
_cell.angle_beta   90.00
_cell.angle_gamma   90.00
#
_symmetry.space_group_name_H-M   'P 1'
#
loop_
_entity.id
_entity.type
_entity.pdbx_description
1 polymer ?
#
loop_
_entity_poly.entity_id
_entity_poly.type
_entity_poly.pdbx_seq_one_letter_code
_entity_poly.pdbx_strand_id
1 'polypeptide(L)'
;MIELFDLTIDIVKKVMRSYSDGNIEDAKAVYLEDDILDNSYKSVVRWLKNEMSSNPDDIKEYLDYVFISKYFERIGDRANAIAKWTVYKETGSTLIDGDNDDLGD
;
A
#
# COMPACT_ATOMS: atom_id res chain seq x y z
N MET A 1 -5.43 -10.73 6.80
CA MET A 1 -6.26 -10.35 5.62
C MET A 1 -7.14 -9.14 5.92
N ILE A 2 -7.98 -9.17 6.97
CA ILE A 2 -8.81 -8.01 7.37
C ILE A 2 -7.93 -6.79 7.68
N GLU A 3 -6.85 -6.97 8.45
CA GLU A 3 -5.90 -5.89 8.74
C GLU A 3 -5.30 -5.24 7.48
N LEU A 4 -5.00 -6.05 6.44
CA LEU A 4 -4.49 -5.55 5.16
C LEU A 4 -5.55 -4.71 4.42
N PHE A 5 -6.81 -5.14 4.50
CA PHE A 5 -7.93 -4.41 3.93
C PHE A 5 -8.18 -3.08 4.65
N ASP A 6 -8.21 -3.09 5.99
CA ASP A 6 -8.45 -1.89 6.79
C ASP A 6 -7.35 -0.84 6.56
N LEU A 7 -6.08 -1.26 6.54
CA LEU A 7 -4.95 -0.39 6.22
C LEU A 7 -5.08 0.23 4.82
N THR A 8 -5.46 -0.59 3.82
CA THR A 8 -5.67 -0.11 2.44
C THR A 8 -6.77 0.95 2.37
N ILE A 9 -7.88 0.75 3.10
CA ILE A 9 -8.98 1.70 3.16
C ILE A 9 -8.53 3.03 3.79
N ASP A 10 -7.72 2.96 4.83
CA ASP A 10 -7.22 4.17 5.50
C ASP A 10 -6.22 4.93 4.63
N ILE A 11 -5.33 4.24 3.92
CA ILE A 11 -4.44 4.83 2.90
C ILE A 11 -5.26 5.57 1.84
N VAL A 12 -6.30 4.94 1.28
CA VAL A 12 -7.16 5.55 0.26
C VAL A 12 -7.88 6.79 0.80
N LYS A 13 -8.38 6.76 2.03
CA LYS A 13 -9.02 7.94 2.63
C LYS A 13 -8.04 9.09 2.85
N LYS A 14 -6.81 8.80 3.29
CA LYS A 14 -5.77 9.82 3.53
C LYS A 14 -5.32 10.43 2.22
N VAL A 15 -5.04 9.63 1.20
CA VAL A 15 -4.56 10.16 -0.09
C VAL A 15 -5.62 11.04 -0.77
N MET A 16 -6.91 10.69 -0.64
CA MET A 16 -7.99 11.51 -1.17
C MET A 16 -8.11 12.86 -0.45
N ARG A 17 -7.96 12.87 0.89
CA ARG A 17 -7.95 14.12 1.69
C ARG A 17 -6.72 14.97 1.39
N SER A 18 -5.55 14.35 1.39
CA SER A 18 -4.27 14.95 0.99
C SER A 18 -4.40 15.69 -0.34
N TYR A 19 -4.87 15.00 -1.37
CA TYR A 19 -4.97 15.57 -2.71
C TYR A 19 -6.01 16.70 -2.83
N SER A 20 -7.16 16.54 -2.17
CA SER A 20 -8.24 17.55 -2.15
C SER A 20 -7.80 18.83 -1.44
N ASP A 21 -7.22 18.69 -0.24
CA ASP A 21 -7.03 19.82 0.69
C ASP A 21 -5.59 20.34 0.68
N GLY A 22 -4.69 19.72 -0.09
CA GLY A 22 -3.25 20.06 -0.11
C GLY A 22 -2.52 19.65 1.18
N ASN A 23 -3.05 18.68 1.93
CA ASN A 23 -2.48 18.28 3.22
C ASN A 23 -1.24 17.39 3.05
N ILE A 24 -0.06 18.01 3.10
CA ILE A 24 1.25 17.33 2.99
C ILE A 24 1.48 16.29 4.10
N GLU A 25 0.92 16.48 5.30
CA GLU A 25 1.10 15.51 6.39
C GLU A 25 0.32 14.21 6.13
N ASP A 26 -0.87 14.30 5.51
CA ASP A 26 -1.58 13.11 5.04
C ASP A 26 -0.82 12.42 3.89
N ALA A 27 -0.17 13.18 3.00
CA ALA A 27 0.69 12.61 1.95
C ALA A 27 1.87 11.82 2.53
N LYS A 28 2.54 12.38 3.54
CA LYS A 28 3.63 11.73 4.29
C LYS A 28 3.15 10.46 4.99
N ALA A 29 1.98 10.51 5.62
CA ALA A 29 1.40 9.33 6.27
C ALA A 29 1.11 8.20 5.25
N VAL A 30 0.58 8.54 4.07
CA VAL A 30 0.35 7.57 2.98
C VAL A 30 1.66 6.90 2.55
N TYR A 31 2.73 7.68 2.38
CA TYR A 31 4.05 7.15 2.02
C TYR A 31 4.55 6.09 3.04
N LEU A 32 4.48 6.41 4.34
CA LEU A 32 4.92 5.49 5.39
C LEU A 32 4.01 4.26 5.53
N GLU A 33 2.71 4.42 5.30
CA GLU A 33 1.74 3.33 5.41
C GLU A 33 1.80 2.36 4.23
N ASP A 34 2.26 2.81 3.07
CA ASP A 34 2.53 1.96 1.90
C ASP A 34 3.58 0.90 2.20
N ASP A 35 4.68 1.26 2.88
CA ASP A 35 5.70 0.31 3.35
C ASP A 35 5.12 -0.71 4.34
N ILE A 36 4.23 -0.27 5.22
CA ILE A 36 3.55 -1.17 6.16
C ILE A 36 2.62 -2.12 5.41
N LEU A 37 1.94 -1.64 4.37
CA LEU A 37 1.05 -2.41 3.53
C LEU A 37 1.80 -3.49 2.75
N ASP A 38 2.94 -3.16 2.13
CA ASP A 38 3.79 -4.12 1.43
C ASP A 38 4.33 -5.22 2.37
N ASN A 39 4.81 -4.83 3.56
CA ASN A 39 5.26 -5.79 4.57
C ASN A 39 4.13 -6.70 5.07
N SER A 40 2.92 -6.16 5.22
CA SER A 40 1.73 -6.91 5.59
C SER A 40 1.32 -7.88 4.47
N TYR A 41 1.37 -7.45 3.22
CA TYR A 41 1.14 -8.30 2.04
C TYR A 41 2.13 -9.47 1.99
N LYS A 42 3.43 -9.21 2.14
CA LYS A 42 4.48 -10.25 2.20
C LYS A 42 4.21 -11.27 3.31
N SER A 43 3.74 -10.81 4.45
CA SER A 43 3.41 -11.67 5.59
C SER A 43 2.18 -12.54 5.31
N VAL A 44 1.12 -11.98 4.71
CA VAL A 44 -0.07 -12.72 4.28
C VAL A 44 0.28 -13.78 3.24
N VAL A 45 1.09 -13.44 2.24
CA VAL A 45 1.53 -14.42 1.21
C VAL A 45 2.35 -15.55 1.83
N ARG A 46 3.23 -15.25 2.80
CA ARG A 46 3.99 -16.29 3.50
C ARG A 46 3.07 -17.24 4.27
N TRP A 47 2.06 -16.70 4.95
CA TRP A 47 1.06 -17.50 5.64
C TRP A 47 0.25 -18.37 4.65
N LEU A 48 -0.28 -17.78 3.57
CA LEU A 48 -1.03 -18.50 2.54
C LEU A 48 -0.22 -19.64 1.90
N LYS A 49 1.09 -19.47 1.69
CA LYS A 49 1.97 -20.54 1.18
C LYS A 49 2.04 -21.74 2.13
N ASN A 50 2.05 -21.50 3.44
CA ASN A 50 2.04 -22.57 4.43
C ASN A 50 0.68 -23.29 4.42
N GLU A 51 -0.42 -22.54 4.38
CA GLU A 51 -1.78 -23.12 4.32
C GLU A 51 -2.01 -23.95 3.05
N MET A 52 -1.55 -23.48 1.89
CA MET A 52 -1.61 -24.24 0.63
C MET A 52 -0.82 -25.56 0.71
N SER A 53 0.28 -25.58 1.47
CA SER A 53 1.11 -26.78 1.65
C SER A 53 0.45 -27.77 2.61
N SER A 54 -0.27 -27.28 3.62
CA SER A 54 -0.97 -28.10 4.61
C SER A 54 -2.34 -28.59 4.13
N ASN A 55 -3.04 -27.82 3.31
CA ASN A 55 -4.41 -28.07 2.86
C ASN A 55 -4.49 -27.96 1.32
N PRO A 56 -3.96 -28.94 0.56
CA PRO A 56 -3.84 -28.83 -0.89
C PRO A 56 -5.19 -28.84 -1.64
N ASP A 57 -6.25 -29.37 -1.03
CA ASP A 57 -7.59 -29.41 -1.65
C ASP A 57 -8.19 -28.00 -1.84
N ASP A 58 -7.76 -27.03 -1.01
CA ASP A 58 -8.28 -25.65 -1.00
C ASP A 58 -7.37 -24.67 -1.76
N ILE A 59 -6.37 -25.16 -2.52
CA ILE A 59 -5.38 -24.32 -3.23
C ILE A 59 -6.03 -23.19 -4.05
N LYS A 60 -7.18 -23.47 -4.69
CA LYS A 60 -7.87 -22.48 -5.52
C LYS A 60 -8.32 -21.26 -4.70
N GLU A 61 -8.86 -21.49 -3.51
CA GLU A 61 -9.36 -20.43 -2.63
C GLU A 61 -8.19 -19.62 -2.05
N TYR A 62 -7.09 -20.29 -1.68
CA TYR A 62 -5.88 -19.61 -1.25
C TYR A 62 -5.26 -18.76 -2.37
N LEU A 63 -5.33 -19.21 -3.63
CA LEU A 63 -4.87 -18.42 -4.79
C LEU A 63 -5.71 -17.15 -4.95
N ASP A 64 -7.03 -17.24 -4.79
CA ASP A 64 -7.90 -16.06 -4.82
C ASP A 64 -7.50 -15.05 -3.73
N TYR A 65 -7.14 -15.51 -2.53
CA TYR A 65 -6.62 -14.63 -1.47
C TYR A 65 -5.26 -14.01 -1.80
N VAL A 66 -4.36 -14.74 -2.49
CA VAL A 66 -3.10 -14.16 -2.99
C VAL A 66 -3.39 -13.01 -3.96
N PHE A 67 -4.32 -13.20 -4.91
CA PHE A 67 -4.68 -12.13 -5.84
C PHE A 67 -5.32 -10.94 -5.15
N ILE A 68 -6.28 -11.17 -4.23
CA ILE A 68 -6.91 -10.10 -3.44
C ILE A 68 -5.86 -9.30 -2.67
N SER A 69 -4.94 -9.97 -1.98
CA SER A 69 -3.87 -9.30 -1.23
C SER A 69 -2.92 -8.51 -2.14
N LYS A 70 -2.62 -9.00 -3.35
CA LYS A 70 -1.83 -8.25 -4.34
C LYS A 70 -2.58 -7.03 -4.90
N TYR A 71 -3.90 -7.09 -5.02
CA TYR A 71 -4.67 -5.91 -5.41
C TYR A 71 -4.62 -4.81 -4.34
N PHE A 72 -4.57 -5.18 -3.06
CA PHE A 72 -4.40 -4.21 -1.98
C PHE A 72 -3.05 -3.50 -2.04
N GLU A 73 -1.93 -4.23 -2.18
CA GLU A 73 -0.61 -3.60 -2.33
C GLU A 73 -0.56 -2.66 -3.55
N ARG A 74 -1.11 -3.05 -4.70
CA ARG A 74 -1.20 -2.16 -5.88
C ARG A 74 -2.04 -0.90 -5.66
N ILE A 75 -3.01 -0.93 -4.75
CA ILE A 75 -3.78 0.25 -4.37
C ILE A 75 -2.90 1.19 -3.52
N GLY A 76 -2.09 0.63 -2.61
CA GLY A 76 -1.06 1.35 -1.86
C GLY A 76 -0.09 2.08 -2.79
N ASP A 77 0.56 1.36 -3.72
CA ASP A 77 1.52 1.95 -4.67
C ASP A 77 0.94 3.15 -5.42
N ARG A 78 -0.32 3.03 -5.84
CA ARG A 78 -1.03 4.11 -6.56
C ARG A 78 -1.36 5.28 -5.64
N ALA A 79 -1.73 5.01 -4.39
CA ALA A 79 -1.94 6.05 -3.40
C ALA A 79 -0.63 6.78 -3.09
N ASN A 80 0.48 6.06 -2.95
CA ASN A 80 1.81 6.64 -2.79
C ASN A 80 2.17 7.56 -3.96
N ALA A 81 1.94 7.12 -5.20
CA ALA A 81 2.13 7.98 -6.37
C ALA A 81 1.30 9.29 -6.28
N ILE A 82 0.02 9.21 -5.91
CA ILE A 82 -0.83 10.41 -5.75
C ILE A 82 -0.36 11.30 -4.59
N ALA A 83 0.16 10.72 -3.50
CA ALA A 83 0.76 11.46 -2.40
C ALA A 83 1.97 12.28 -2.89
N LYS A 84 2.88 11.67 -3.65
CA LYS A 84 4.03 12.37 -4.27
C LYS A 84 3.57 13.50 -5.20
N TRP A 85 2.51 13.29 -5.99
CA TRP A 85 1.90 14.36 -6.80
C TRP A 85 1.31 15.50 -5.97
N THR A 86 0.72 15.21 -4.81
CA THR A 86 0.21 16.25 -3.90
C THR A 86 1.35 17.10 -3.36
N VAL A 87 2.44 16.47 -2.90
CA VAL A 87 3.61 17.20 -2.39
C VAL A 87 4.23 18.06 -3.49
N TYR A 88 4.33 17.54 -4.71
CA TYR A 88 4.79 18.31 -5.87
C TYR A 88 3.89 19.51 -6.17
N LYS A 89 2.57 19.34 -6.14
CA LYS A 89 1.60 20.41 -6.37
C LYS A 89 1.78 21.58 -5.38
N GLU A 90 2.05 21.29 -4.11
CA GLU A 90 2.13 22.31 -3.05
C GLU A 90 3.54 22.91 -2.89
N THR A 91 4.60 22.14 -3.17
CA THR A 91 5.99 22.53 -2.89
C THR A 91 6.88 22.71 -4.13
N GLY A 92 6.47 22.18 -5.27
CA GLY A 92 7.30 22.07 -6.48
C GLY A 92 8.34 20.93 -6.44
N SER A 93 8.35 20.10 -5.39
CA SER A 93 9.25 18.95 -5.21
C SER A 93 8.45 17.66 -5.01
N THR A 94 8.92 16.54 -5.54
CA THR A 94 8.31 15.21 -5.30
C THR A 94 8.85 14.54 -4.03
N LEU A 95 9.87 15.12 -3.40
CA LEU A 95 10.51 14.53 -2.23
C LEU A 95 9.60 14.63 -1.02
N ILE A 96 9.32 13.48 -0.42
CA ILE A 96 8.65 13.36 0.87
C ILE A 96 9.76 13.16 1.91
N ASP A 97 9.73 13.88 3.03
CA ASP A 97 10.72 13.69 4.11
C ASP A 97 10.72 12.21 4.56
N GLY A 98 11.82 11.49 4.32
CA GLY A 98 11.93 10.04 4.54
C GLY A 98 12.03 9.20 3.26
N ASP A 99 11.81 9.79 2.09
CA ASP A 99 12.00 9.17 0.77
C ASP A 99 13.50 9.07 0.46
N ASN A 100 14.11 7.93 0.82
CA ASN A 100 15.50 7.59 0.47
C ASN A 100 15.62 6.90 -0.90
N ASP A 101 14.51 6.73 -1.61
CA ASP A 101 14.52 6.23 -2.98
C ASP A 101 14.99 7.36 -3.91
N ASP A 102 16.31 7.54 -3.95
CA ASP A 102 16.99 8.15 -5.08
C ASP A 102 16.41 7.53 -6.35
N LEU A 103 15.83 8.39 -7.20
CA LEU A 103 15.21 8.08 -8.49
C LEU A 103 16.02 7.01 -9.23
N GLY A 104 15.55 5.77 -9.17
CA GLY A 104 16.29 4.60 -9.61
C GLY A 104 15.38 3.41 -9.88
N ASP A 105 14.30 3.65 -10.62
CA ASP A 105 13.64 2.65 -11.47
C ASP A 105 13.42 3.25 -12.88
#